data_AF-A0A849ES02-F1
#
_entry.id   AF-A0A849ES02-F1
#
_cell.length_a   1.000
_cell.length_b   1.000
_cell.length_c   1.000
_cell.angle_alpha   90.00
_cell.angle_beta   90.00
_cell.angle_gamma   90.00
#
_symmetry.space_group_name_H-M   'P 1'
#
loop_
_entity.id
_entity.type
_entity.pdbx_description
1 polymer ?
#
loop_
_entity_poly.entity_id
_entity_poly.type
_entity_poly.pdbx_seq_one_letter_code
_entity_poly.pdbx_strand_id
1 'polypeptide(L)'
;MRILYIHSLMFHQRTWRRVVDRLKQDGIDLRLVDQAAAAGVIGAPETGGIDLLVADLAVGMPGFDRLLEAGRSIPHRMGLSHQIPGDFTTFGMDTASEFRQYLSAVGLDAFESLAWVLRQMKMAGYDVGAAPKTGREIRDAIMSRKAVAEFRWTTVDEIVRKGGALHLMDEAEYAPWFNALAEPSRLKVLEDWDAFPGQGMSHKDNGKDVLVITGIRYGNIRIMAQPKRGCYGAKRTGEVCRILHDPALAPPHHWLATYKYIQDHSDAVVHFGADGALEYLPGKQVGLSDACFPEISMGE
;
A
#
# COMPACT_ATOMS: atom_id res chain seq x y z
N MET A 1 16.08 -27.55 -7.56
CA MET A 1 15.91 -26.39 -8.47
C MET A 1 16.80 -25.27 -7.97
N ARG A 2 17.60 -24.65 -8.85
CA ARG A 2 18.52 -23.56 -8.54
C ARG A 2 17.94 -22.24 -9.06
N ILE A 3 17.64 -21.33 -8.14
CA ILE A 3 17.11 -20.00 -8.44
C ILE A 3 18.21 -18.99 -8.16
N LEU A 4 18.50 -18.14 -9.14
CA LEU A 4 19.26 -16.91 -8.93
C LEU A 4 18.28 -15.74 -8.88
N TYR A 5 18.24 -15.02 -7.76
CA TYR A 5 17.48 -13.80 -7.65
C TYR A 5 18.41 -12.60 -7.50
N ILE A 6 18.41 -11.75 -8.53
CA ILE A 6 19.08 -10.46 -8.52
C ILE A 6 18.09 -9.41 -8.05
N HIS A 7 18.37 -8.83 -6.89
CA HIS A 7 17.46 -7.92 -6.20
C HIS A 7 18.02 -6.50 -6.16
N SER A 8 17.15 -5.49 -6.19
CA SER A 8 17.52 -4.08 -5.99
C SER A 8 17.97 -3.79 -4.54
N LEU A 9 18.35 -2.55 -4.21
CA LEU A 9 18.93 -2.20 -2.90
C LEU A 9 17.91 -2.18 -1.73
N MET A 10 16.62 -2.40 -1.99
CA MET A 10 15.55 -2.33 -0.98
C MET A 10 15.33 -3.63 -0.17
N PHE A 11 16.36 -4.45 0.02
CA PHE A 11 16.22 -5.81 0.57
C PHE A 11 17.02 -6.01 1.87
N HIS A 12 16.33 -6.32 2.97
CA HIS A 12 16.98 -6.62 4.24
C HIS A 12 17.43 -8.09 4.33
N GLN A 13 18.75 -8.33 4.36
CA GLN A 13 19.36 -9.67 4.25
C GLN A 13 18.87 -10.70 5.29
N ARG A 14 18.47 -10.29 6.51
CA ARG A 14 18.03 -11.24 7.55
C ARG A 14 16.69 -11.90 7.22
N THR A 15 15.77 -11.19 6.57
CA THR A 15 14.43 -11.71 6.24
C THR A 15 14.56 -12.81 5.20
N TRP A 16 15.41 -12.59 4.21
CA TRP A 16 15.59 -13.52 3.11
C TRP A 16 16.43 -14.75 3.44
N ARG A 17 17.33 -14.69 4.44
CA ARG A 17 17.98 -15.91 4.95
C ARG A 17 16.95 -16.95 5.40
N ARG A 18 15.87 -16.54 6.07
CA ARG A 18 14.79 -17.46 6.46
C ARG A 18 14.09 -18.09 5.26
N VAL A 19 13.89 -17.31 4.19
CA VAL A 19 13.30 -17.80 2.93
C VAL A 19 14.23 -18.79 2.25
N VAL A 20 15.53 -18.48 2.15
CA VAL A 20 16.56 -19.38 1.60
C VAL A 20 16.61 -20.68 2.41
N ASP A 21 16.68 -20.60 3.74
CA ASP A 21 16.73 -21.77 4.62
C ASP A 21 15.48 -22.64 4.47
N ARG A 22 14.30 -22.02 4.33
CA ARG A 22 13.05 -22.72 4.11
C ARG A 22 13.00 -23.42 2.76
N LEU A 23 13.34 -22.71 1.69
CA LEU A 23 13.37 -23.26 0.33
C LEU A 23 14.37 -24.40 0.19
N LYS A 24 15.49 -24.32 0.93
CA LYS A 24 16.49 -25.39 0.97
C LYS A 24 15.93 -26.69 1.55
N GLN A 25 14.99 -26.62 2.51
CA GLN A 25 14.28 -27.81 3.03
C GLN A 25 13.44 -28.49 1.94
N ASP A 26 12.97 -27.72 0.97
CA ASP A 26 12.16 -28.19 -0.16
C ASP A 26 13.03 -28.54 -1.40
N GLY A 27 14.36 -28.62 -1.24
CA GLY A 27 15.29 -28.93 -2.35
C GLY A 27 15.47 -27.79 -3.36
N ILE A 28 15.12 -26.57 -2.98
CA ILE A 28 15.27 -25.36 -3.78
C ILE A 28 16.47 -24.56 -3.25
N ASP A 29 17.47 -24.39 -4.09
CA ASP A 29 18.66 -23.60 -3.81
C ASP A 29 18.44 -22.18 -4.32
N LEU A 30 18.12 -21.24 -3.43
CA LEU A 30 17.93 -19.83 -3.74
C LEU A 30 19.21 -19.05 -3.43
N ARG A 31 19.85 -18.53 -4.47
CA ARG A 31 20.98 -17.61 -4.38
C ARG A 31 20.51 -16.17 -4.58
N LEU A 32 20.77 -15.33 -3.59
CA LEU A 32 20.47 -13.89 -3.63
C LEU A 32 21.73 -13.12 -3.98
N VAL A 33 21.61 -12.20 -4.93
CA VAL A 33 22.72 -11.34 -5.37
C VAL A 33 22.18 -9.93 -5.50
N ASP A 34 22.86 -8.96 -4.89
CA ASP A 34 22.50 -7.56 -5.12
C ASP A 34 22.93 -7.13 -6.53
N GLN A 35 22.29 -6.09 -7.05
CA GLN A 35 22.59 -5.56 -8.39
C GLN A 35 24.07 -5.16 -8.58
N ALA A 36 24.79 -4.73 -7.53
CA ALA A 36 26.19 -4.32 -7.63
C ALA A 36 27.13 -5.53 -7.79
N ALA A 37 26.81 -6.67 -7.17
CA ALA A 37 27.55 -7.92 -7.27
C ALA A 37 27.14 -8.77 -8.48
N ALA A 38 25.98 -8.49 -9.09
CA ALA A 38 25.41 -9.28 -10.18
C ALA A 38 26.33 -9.40 -11.40
N ALA A 39 27.06 -8.33 -11.73
CA ALA A 39 28.00 -8.28 -12.86
C ALA A 39 29.15 -9.32 -12.76
N GLY A 40 29.54 -9.72 -11.55
CA GLY A 40 30.56 -10.74 -11.32
C GLY A 40 30.01 -12.17 -11.26
N VAL A 41 28.70 -12.32 -11.07
CA VAL A 41 28.05 -13.63 -10.95
C VAL A 41 27.56 -14.12 -12.31
N ILE A 42 26.95 -13.25 -13.11
CA ILE A 42 26.45 -13.60 -14.44
C ILE A 42 27.60 -13.70 -15.44
N GLY A 43 27.84 -14.91 -15.96
CA GLY A 43 28.94 -15.22 -16.88
C GLY A 43 30.09 -16.01 -16.25
N ALA A 44 30.04 -16.30 -14.95
CA ALA A 44 30.92 -17.27 -14.32
C ALA A 44 30.59 -18.68 -14.85
N PRO A 45 31.56 -19.60 -15.03
CA PRO A 45 31.31 -20.99 -15.42
C PRO A 45 30.29 -21.70 -14.52
N GLU A 46 30.16 -21.20 -13.29
CA GLU A 46 29.28 -21.63 -12.22
C GLU A 46 27.78 -21.35 -12.50
N THR A 47 27.44 -20.47 -13.45
CA THR A 47 26.05 -20.17 -13.81
C THR A 47 25.42 -21.21 -14.74
N GLY A 48 26.20 -22.18 -15.23
CA GLY A 48 25.77 -23.29 -16.10
C GLY A 48 24.81 -24.29 -15.45
N GLY A 49 24.00 -23.82 -14.50
CA GLY A 49 23.10 -24.64 -13.72
C GLY A 49 21.92 -23.89 -13.09
N ILE A 50 21.79 -22.59 -13.31
CA ILE A 50 20.60 -21.88 -12.83
C ILE A 50 19.40 -22.33 -13.64
N ASP A 51 18.36 -22.80 -12.95
CA ASP A 51 17.12 -23.24 -13.58
C ASP A 51 16.18 -22.04 -13.80
N LEU A 52 16.21 -21.07 -12.87
CA LEU A 52 15.38 -19.85 -12.90
C LEU A 52 16.18 -18.60 -12.51
N LEU A 53 16.14 -17.58 -13.37
CA LEU A 53 16.60 -16.23 -13.06
C LEU A 53 15.41 -15.32 -12.73
N VAL A 54 15.40 -14.75 -11.53
CA VAL A 54 14.54 -13.62 -11.17
C VAL A 54 15.37 -12.35 -11.23
N ALA A 55 14.98 -11.40 -12.06
CA ALA A 55 15.76 -10.19 -12.31
C ALA A 55 14.92 -8.95 -11.97
N ASP A 56 15.20 -8.34 -10.81
CA ASP A 56 14.72 -7.00 -10.45
C ASP A 56 15.86 -6.01 -10.71
N LEU A 57 15.89 -5.42 -11.91
CA LEU A 57 16.99 -4.58 -12.40
C LEU A 57 16.51 -3.14 -12.70
N ALA A 58 17.32 -2.15 -12.35
CA ALA A 58 17.07 -0.75 -12.69
C ALA A 58 17.83 -0.33 -13.95
N VAL A 59 17.17 0.34 -14.90
CA VAL A 59 17.85 0.93 -16.07
C VAL A 59 18.83 2.00 -15.61
N GLY A 60 20.05 1.96 -16.15
CA GLY A 60 21.15 2.85 -15.78
C GLY A 60 22.09 2.28 -14.73
N MET A 61 21.81 1.10 -14.16
CA MET A 61 22.80 0.41 -13.34
C MET A 61 23.98 -0.06 -14.21
N PRO A 62 25.23 0.00 -13.70
CA PRO A 62 26.39 -0.52 -14.41
C PRO A 62 26.19 -1.99 -14.81
N GLY A 63 26.32 -2.30 -16.10
CA GLY A 63 26.20 -3.67 -16.61
C GLY A 63 24.77 -4.17 -16.84
N PHE A 64 23.75 -3.30 -16.80
CA PHE A 64 22.35 -3.66 -17.09
C PHE A 64 22.18 -4.51 -18.37
N ASP A 65 22.64 -4.00 -19.52
CA ASP A 65 22.49 -4.70 -20.80
C ASP A 65 23.25 -6.03 -20.83
N ARG A 66 24.44 -6.05 -20.24
CA ARG A 66 25.27 -7.25 -20.14
C ARG A 66 24.60 -8.33 -19.29
N LEU A 67 23.94 -7.93 -18.20
CA LEU A 67 23.23 -8.83 -17.30
C LEU A 67 21.97 -9.40 -17.93
N LEU A 68 21.22 -8.57 -18.66
CA LEU A 68 20.10 -9.04 -19.46
C LEU A 68 20.54 -10.04 -20.53
N GLU A 69 21.57 -9.68 -21.31
CA GLU A 69 22.04 -10.52 -22.40
C GLU A 69 22.52 -11.89 -21.91
N ALA A 70 23.37 -11.91 -20.89
CA ALA A 70 23.85 -13.18 -20.34
C ALA A 70 22.73 -13.97 -19.63
N GLY A 71 21.75 -13.28 -19.02
CA GLY A 71 20.56 -13.90 -18.46
C GLY A 71 19.64 -14.59 -19.48
N ARG A 72 19.70 -14.22 -20.77
CA ARG A 72 18.90 -14.87 -21.83
C ARG A 72 19.26 -16.34 -22.06
N SER A 73 20.48 -16.75 -21.68
CA SER A 73 20.92 -18.15 -21.75
C SER A 73 20.23 -19.06 -20.72
N ILE A 74 19.56 -18.49 -19.71
CA ILE A 74 18.91 -19.24 -18.63
C ILE A 74 17.51 -19.69 -19.09
N PRO A 75 17.13 -20.97 -18.90
CA PRO A 75 15.90 -21.55 -19.43
C PRO A 75 14.63 -20.84 -18.97
N HIS A 76 14.56 -20.51 -17.68
CA HIS A 76 13.44 -19.78 -17.10
C HIS A 76 13.91 -18.45 -16.55
N ARG A 77 13.18 -17.38 -16.88
CA ARG A 77 13.55 -16.02 -16.53
C ARG A 77 12.33 -15.15 -16.30
N MET A 78 12.41 -14.32 -15.26
CA MET A 78 11.33 -13.42 -14.85
C MET A 78 11.89 -12.02 -14.61
N GLY A 79 11.50 -11.08 -15.46
CA GLY A 79 11.84 -9.67 -15.32
C GLY A 79 10.82 -8.93 -14.44
N LEU A 80 11.29 -8.36 -13.33
CA LEU A 80 10.45 -7.70 -12.33
C LEU A 80 10.48 -6.19 -12.38
N SER A 81 11.24 -5.58 -13.27
CA SER A 81 11.14 -4.14 -13.52
C SER A 81 10.25 -3.88 -14.74
N HIS A 82 9.52 -2.76 -14.75
CA HIS A 82 8.75 -2.31 -15.92
C HIS A 82 9.67 -1.91 -17.08
N GLN A 83 10.96 -1.77 -16.79
CA GLN A 83 11.98 -1.33 -17.73
C GLN A 83 12.73 -2.52 -18.38
N ILE A 84 12.46 -3.76 -17.93
CA ILE A 84 12.98 -4.96 -18.59
C ILE A 84 12.11 -5.27 -19.83
N PRO A 85 12.72 -5.53 -21.00
CA PRO A 85 11.98 -5.91 -22.20
C PRO A 85 11.05 -7.11 -21.97
N GLY A 86 9.81 -7.05 -22.48
CA GLY A 86 8.82 -8.09 -22.21
C GLY A 86 9.21 -9.48 -22.73
N ASP A 87 9.99 -9.55 -23.81
CA ASP A 87 10.55 -10.79 -24.39
C ASP A 87 11.62 -11.44 -23.50
N PHE A 88 12.14 -10.71 -22.51
CA PHE A 88 13.01 -11.29 -21.50
C PHE A 88 12.25 -12.23 -20.57
N THR A 89 10.95 -12.08 -20.33
CA THR A 89 10.23 -12.93 -19.38
C THR A 89 9.65 -14.18 -20.06
N THR A 90 9.90 -15.37 -19.51
CA THR A 90 9.37 -16.65 -20.04
C THR A 90 8.02 -17.05 -19.46
N PHE A 91 7.54 -16.38 -18.40
CA PHE A 91 6.31 -16.72 -17.67
C PHE A 91 5.10 -15.86 -18.04
N GLY A 92 5.22 -15.02 -19.07
CA GLY A 92 4.24 -13.98 -19.40
C GLY A 92 4.32 -12.75 -18.47
N MET A 93 3.84 -11.61 -18.96
CA MET A 93 3.92 -10.34 -18.24
C MET A 93 2.97 -10.30 -17.03
N ASP A 94 1.82 -10.96 -17.09
CA ASP A 94 0.85 -10.99 -15.99
C ASP A 94 1.43 -11.69 -14.75
N THR A 95 2.02 -12.87 -14.92
CA THR A 95 2.70 -13.62 -13.85
C THR A 95 3.85 -12.83 -13.22
N ALA A 96 4.65 -12.14 -14.05
CA ALA A 96 5.73 -11.30 -13.55
C ALA A 96 5.22 -10.07 -12.77
N SER A 97 4.08 -9.52 -13.18
CA SER A 97 3.40 -8.42 -12.46
C SER A 97 2.86 -8.89 -11.11
N GLU A 98 2.18 -10.03 -11.06
CA GLU A 98 1.69 -10.63 -9.82
C GLU A 98 2.83 -10.94 -8.84
N PHE A 99 3.92 -11.53 -9.33
CA PHE A 99 5.08 -11.84 -8.51
C PHE A 99 5.81 -10.59 -8.00
N ARG A 100 5.89 -9.53 -8.82
CA ARG A 100 6.41 -8.23 -8.41
C ARG A 100 5.56 -7.60 -7.30
N GLN A 101 4.25 -7.65 -7.43
CA GLN A 101 3.32 -7.17 -6.39
C GLN A 101 3.46 -7.97 -5.09
N TYR A 102 3.72 -9.28 -5.20
CA TYR A 102 4.04 -10.10 -4.04
C TYR A 102 5.36 -9.64 -3.40
N LEU A 103 6.41 -9.41 -4.17
CA LEU A 103 7.72 -8.99 -3.66
C LEU A 103 7.74 -7.58 -3.09
N SER A 104 7.00 -6.62 -3.65
CA SER A 104 6.85 -5.28 -3.07
C SER A 104 6.18 -5.32 -1.69
N ALA A 105 5.35 -6.33 -1.45
CA ALA A 105 4.80 -6.63 -0.12
C ALA A 105 5.76 -7.39 0.81
N VAL A 106 6.87 -7.95 0.31
CA VAL A 106 7.80 -8.84 1.07
C VAL A 106 8.99 -8.09 1.70
N GLY A 107 9.25 -6.82 1.34
CA GLY A 107 10.34 -6.03 1.94
C GLY A 107 10.15 -5.71 3.43
N LEU A 108 8.88 -5.59 3.86
CA LEU A 108 8.47 -5.28 5.23
C LEU A 108 7.16 -6.03 5.54
N ASP A 109 7.17 -6.90 6.56
CA ASP A 109 5.91 -7.41 7.11
C ASP A 109 5.25 -6.27 7.91
N ALA A 110 4.37 -5.51 7.28
CA ALA A 110 3.76 -4.32 7.86
C ALA A 110 2.99 -4.64 9.16
N PHE A 111 2.28 -5.77 9.20
CA PHE A 111 1.51 -6.16 10.38
C PHE A 111 2.42 -6.60 11.52
N GLU A 112 3.45 -7.40 11.27
CA GLU A 112 4.38 -7.80 12.34
C GLU A 112 5.25 -6.61 12.79
N SER A 113 5.60 -5.70 11.88
CA SER A 113 6.32 -4.46 12.21
C SER A 113 5.47 -3.56 13.10
N LEU A 114 4.19 -3.37 12.77
CA LEU A 114 3.24 -2.67 13.63
C LEU A 114 3.11 -3.35 14.99
N ALA A 115 2.95 -4.68 15.04
CA ALA A 115 2.91 -5.42 16.30
C ALA A 115 4.17 -5.20 17.14
N TRP A 116 5.35 -5.15 16.51
CA TRP A 116 6.60 -4.83 17.19
C TRP A 116 6.61 -3.41 17.76
N VAL A 117 6.20 -2.41 16.98
CA VAL A 117 6.10 -1.02 17.43
C VAL A 117 5.14 -0.90 18.62
N LEU A 118 3.96 -1.52 18.55
CA LEU A 118 2.98 -1.50 19.65
C LEU A 118 3.55 -2.09 20.95
N ARG A 119 4.36 -3.16 20.86
CA ARG A 119 5.06 -3.73 22.02
C ARG A 119 6.08 -2.74 22.59
N GLN A 120 6.85 -2.06 21.74
CA GLN A 120 7.82 -1.06 22.18
C GLN A 120 7.14 0.16 22.81
N MET A 121 6.07 0.66 22.21
CA MET A 121 5.25 1.76 22.75
C MET A 121 4.69 1.39 24.13
N LYS A 122 4.17 0.16 24.30
CA LYS A 122 3.73 -0.32 25.61
C LYS A 122 4.85 -0.31 26.65
N MET A 123 6.05 -0.77 26.28
CA MET A 123 7.22 -0.77 27.17
C MET A 123 7.68 0.65 27.52
N ALA A 124 7.51 1.60 26.61
CA ALA A 124 7.80 3.02 26.82
C ALA A 124 6.70 3.77 27.62
N GLY A 125 5.60 3.10 27.99
CA GLY A 125 4.55 3.68 28.84
C GLY A 125 3.38 4.30 28.10
N TYR A 126 3.28 4.14 26.77
CA TYR A 126 2.11 4.59 26.01
C TYR A 126 0.89 3.72 26.31
N ASP A 127 -0.31 4.34 26.33
CA ASP A 127 -1.57 3.60 26.40
C ASP A 127 -1.92 2.97 25.04
N VAL A 128 -1.51 1.71 24.87
CA VAL A 128 -1.87 0.87 23.73
C VAL A 128 -3.06 -0.05 24.04
N GLY A 129 -3.74 0.12 25.17
CA GLY A 129 -4.85 -0.73 25.61
C GLY A 129 -4.60 -2.24 25.48
N ALA A 130 -5.61 -2.95 24.95
CA ALA A 130 -5.56 -4.37 24.63
C ALA A 130 -5.09 -4.64 23.18
N ALA A 131 -4.13 -3.85 22.68
CA ALA A 131 -3.60 -4.02 21.33
C ALA A 131 -3.07 -5.45 21.09
N PRO A 132 -3.26 -6.00 19.87
CA PRO A 132 -2.79 -7.33 19.55
C PRO A 132 -1.27 -7.43 19.58
N LYS A 133 -0.76 -8.63 19.87
CA LYS A 133 0.67 -8.86 20.12
C LYS A 133 1.42 -9.34 18.89
N THR A 134 0.73 -9.80 17.85
CA THR A 134 1.35 -10.34 16.62
C THR A 134 0.69 -9.74 15.39
N GLY A 135 1.41 -9.71 14.26
CA GLY A 135 0.85 -9.22 13.01
C GLY A 135 -0.37 -10.01 12.55
N ARG A 136 -0.39 -11.33 12.82
CA ARG A 136 -1.55 -12.19 12.59
C ARG A 136 -2.78 -11.71 13.34
N GLU A 137 -2.67 -11.45 14.64
CA GLU A 137 -3.80 -10.99 15.45
C GLU A 137 -4.30 -9.60 15.01
N ILE A 138 -3.41 -8.71 14.57
CA ILE A 138 -3.80 -7.40 14.02
C ILE A 138 -4.62 -7.59 12.75
N ARG A 139 -4.12 -8.39 11.80
CA ARG A 139 -4.84 -8.69 10.55
C ARG A 139 -6.20 -9.33 10.86
N ASP A 140 -6.24 -10.30 11.75
CA ASP A 140 -7.47 -11.01 12.09
C ASP A 140 -8.48 -10.07 12.80
N ALA A 141 -8.01 -9.13 13.62
CA ALA A 141 -8.83 -8.06 14.19
C ALA A 141 -9.42 -7.12 13.13
N ILE A 142 -8.63 -6.71 12.13
CA ILE A 142 -9.09 -5.88 11.00
C ILE A 142 -10.15 -6.62 10.18
N MET A 143 -9.88 -7.88 9.83
CA MET A 143 -10.75 -8.67 8.96
C MET A 143 -12.06 -9.08 9.65
N SER A 144 -12.01 -9.41 10.94
CA SER A 144 -13.21 -9.76 11.73
C SER A 144 -14.16 -8.57 11.89
N ARG A 145 -13.63 -7.37 12.10
CA ARG A 145 -14.41 -6.13 12.22
C ARG A 145 -14.72 -5.48 10.87
N LYS A 146 -14.11 -5.95 9.79
CA LYS A 146 -14.13 -5.31 8.46
C LYS A 146 -13.66 -3.85 8.52
N ALA A 147 -12.64 -3.58 9.33
CA ALA A 147 -12.13 -2.23 9.59
C ALA A 147 -11.25 -1.68 8.45
N VAL A 148 -11.79 -1.70 7.22
CA VAL A 148 -11.13 -1.25 5.99
C VAL A 148 -12.17 -0.56 5.11
N ALA A 149 -11.83 0.58 4.52
CA ALA A 149 -12.67 1.28 3.54
C ALA A 149 -12.71 0.52 2.19
N GLU A 150 -13.40 -0.63 2.19
CA GLU A 150 -13.57 -1.51 1.04
C GLU A 150 -15.02 -1.50 0.56
N PHE A 151 -15.23 -1.63 -0.75
CA PHE A 151 -16.54 -1.47 -1.38
C PHE A 151 -16.97 -2.68 -2.21
N ARG A 152 -16.06 -3.62 -2.47
CA ARG A 152 -16.31 -4.71 -3.42
C ARG A 152 -16.94 -5.94 -2.79
N TRP A 153 -16.52 -6.27 -1.58
CA TRP A 153 -16.88 -7.53 -0.91
C TRP A 153 -17.54 -7.31 0.45
N THR A 154 -17.68 -6.05 0.87
CA THR A 154 -18.17 -5.68 2.18
C THR A 154 -18.92 -4.36 2.00
N THR A 155 -20.16 -4.33 2.47
CA THR A 155 -20.98 -3.11 2.44
C THR A 155 -20.62 -2.22 3.62
N VAL A 156 -20.87 -0.92 3.48
CA VAL A 156 -20.66 0.04 4.57
C VAL A 156 -21.44 -0.37 5.83
N ASP A 157 -22.69 -0.84 5.66
CA ASP A 157 -23.52 -1.35 6.76
C ASP A 157 -22.88 -2.55 7.47
N GLU A 158 -22.22 -3.46 6.73
CA GLU A 158 -21.52 -4.58 7.35
C GLU A 158 -20.33 -4.10 8.19
N ILE A 159 -19.59 -3.09 7.72
CA ILE A 159 -18.47 -2.49 8.45
C ILE A 159 -18.96 -1.90 9.78
N VAL A 160 -20.02 -1.09 9.74
CA VAL A 160 -20.62 -0.49 10.93
C VAL A 160 -21.10 -1.57 11.90
N ARG A 161 -21.88 -2.54 11.41
CA ARG A 161 -22.42 -3.64 12.23
C ARG A 161 -21.34 -4.51 12.88
N LYS A 162 -20.20 -4.69 12.22
CA LYS A 162 -19.06 -5.47 12.74
C LYS A 162 -18.11 -4.65 13.62
N GLY A 163 -18.41 -3.37 13.86
CA GLY A 163 -17.60 -2.49 14.70
C GLY A 163 -16.27 -2.10 14.06
N GLY A 164 -16.21 -2.06 12.72
CA GLY A 164 -15.06 -1.58 11.96
C GLY A 164 -15.05 -0.06 11.73
N ALA A 165 -16.08 0.64 12.21
CA ALA A 165 -16.17 2.10 12.19
C ALA A 165 -15.55 2.68 13.47
N LEU A 166 -14.56 3.55 13.33
CA LEU A 166 -14.01 4.38 14.40
C LEU A 166 -14.92 5.57 14.71
N HIS A 167 -15.54 6.12 13.67
CA HIS A 167 -16.34 7.33 13.75
C HIS A 167 -17.36 7.40 12.61
N LEU A 168 -18.49 8.04 12.88
CA LEU A 168 -19.52 8.38 11.91
C LEU A 168 -19.58 9.91 11.84
N MET A 169 -18.92 10.48 10.84
CA MET A 169 -18.80 11.93 10.69
C MET A 169 -19.99 12.47 9.92
N ASP A 170 -20.79 13.34 10.54
CA ASP A 170 -21.92 13.99 9.90
C ASP A 170 -21.50 15.28 9.15
N GLU A 171 -22.45 15.85 8.41
CA GLU A 171 -22.21 17.08 7.66
C GLU A 171 -21.89 18.27 8.58
N ALA A 172 -22.46 18.33 9.79
CA ALA A 172 -22.25 19.44 10.70
C ALA A 172 -20.80 19.47 11.22
N GLU A 173 -20.18 18.31 11.39
CA GLU A 173 -18.76 18.16 11.70
C GLU A 173 -17.86 18.41 10.48
N TYR A 174 -18.21 17.85 9.31
CA TYR A 174 -17.36 17.90 8.11
C TYR A 174 -17.38 19.27 7.40
N ALA A 175 -18.56 19.86 7.22
CA ALA A 175 -18.75 21.01 6.34
C ALA A 175 -17.97 22.27 6.76
N PRO A 176 -17.88 22.65 8.05
CA PRO A 176 -17.10 23.83 8.46
C PRO A 176 -15.63 23.74 8.05
N TRP A 177 -15.03 22.55 8.23
CA TRP A 177 -13.65 22.31 7.81
C TRP A 177 -13.50 22.28 6.29
N PHE A 178 -14.38 21.56 5.59
CA PHE A 178 -14.34 21.48 4.13
C PHE A 178 -14.51 22.85 3.46
N ASN A 179 -15.35 23.71 4.03
CA ASN A 179 -15.58 25.06 3.55
C ASN A 179 -14.41 26.03 3.85
N ALA A 180 -13.53 25.69 4.78
CA ALA A 180 -12.33 26.46 5.08
C ALA A 180 -11.14 26.11 4.14
N LEU A 181 -11.24 25.03 3.37
CA LEU A 181 -10.22 24.66 2.38
C LEU A 181 -10.12 25.70 1.26
N ALA A 182 -8.94 25.78 0.63
CA ALA A 182 -8.72 26.63 -0.53
C ALA A 182 -9.78 26.37 -1.62
N GLU A 183 -10.38 27.45 -2.13
CA GLU A 183 -11.49 27.38 -3.07
C GLU A 183 -11.24 26.46 -4.28
N PRO A 184 -10.07 26.50 -4.95
CA PRO A 184 -9.81 25.60 -6.08
C PRO A 184 -9.91 24.11 -5.72
N SER A 185 -9.42 23.73 -4.53
CA SER A 185 -9.45 22.35 -4.06
C SER A 185 -10.86 21.91 -3.71
N ARG A 186 -11.62 22.78 -3.04
CA ARG A 186 -13.03 22.54 -2.70
C ARG A 186 -13.89 22.35 -3.94
N LEU A 187 -13.77 23.25 -4.92
CA LEU A 187 -14.51 23.16 -6.18
C LEU A 187 -14.16 21.89 -6.95
N LYS A 188 -12.87 21.51 -6.99
CA LYS A 188 -12.45 20.28 -7.66
C LYS A 188 -13.02 19.02 -7.01
N VAL A 189 -13.10 18.96 -5.68
CA VAL A 189 -13.75 17.83 -4.99
C VAL A 189 -15.23 17.75 -5.36
N LEU A 190 -15.94 18.89 -5.37
CA LEU A 190 -17.36 18.94 -5.72
C LEU A 190 -17.62 18.55 -7.18
N GLU A 191 -16.75 18.93 -8.10
CA GLU A 191 -16.80 18.52 -9.51
C GLU A 191 -16.54 17.02 -9.69
N ASP A 192 -15.60 16.47 -8.92
CA ASP A 192 -15.20 15.07 -9.03
C ASP A 192 -16.14 14.10 -8.27
N TRP A 193 -16.79 14.56 -7.20
CA TRP A 193 -17.47 13.68 -6.22
C TRP A 193 -18.84 14.14 -5.75
N ASP A 194 -19.41 15.16 -6.38
CA ASP A 194 -20.64 15.83 -5.97
C ASP A 194 -20.55 16.43 -4.55
N ALA A 195 -21.70 16.81 -3.99
CA ALA A 195 -21.78 17.30 -2.61
C ALA A 195 -21.68 16.17 -1.58
N PHE A 196 -21.40 16.54 -0.32
CA PHE A 196 -21.41 15.62 0.81
C PHE A 196 -22.72 14.80 0.84
N PRO A 197 -22.67 13.50 1.19
CA PRO A 197 -21.49 12.71 1.56
C PRO A 197 -20.72 12.13 0.35
N GLY A 198 -21.16 12.41 -0.88
CA GLY A 198 -20.73 11.68 -2.06
C GLY A 198 -21.14 10.19 -1.99
N GLN A 199 -20.46 9.34 -2.77
CA GLN A 199 -20.85 7.93 -2.94
C GLN A 199 -20.02 6.93 -2.14
N GLY A 200 -18.79 7.27 -1.76
CA GLY A 200 -17.86 6.36 -1.08
C GLY A 200 -18.01 6.44 0.45
N MET A 201 -18.06 5.29 1.13
CA MET A 201 -18.21 5.15 2.59
C MET A 201 -19.36 5.98 3.19
N SER A 202 -20.40 6.26 2.40
CA SER A 202 -21.62 6.91 2.87
C SER A 202 -22.54 5.90 3.56
N HIS A 203 -23.16 6.32 4.67
CA HIS A 203 -24.10 5.53 5.45
C HIS A 203 -25.22 6.43 5.99
N LYS A 204 -26.36 5.83 6.34
CA LYS A 204 -27.47 6.51 7.00
C LYS A 204 -27.48 6.16 8.48
N ASP A 205 -27.08 7.10 9.34
CA ASP A 205 -27.26 6.98 10.79
C ASP A 205 -28.50 7.76 11.23
N ASN A 206 -29.52 7.06 11.75
CA ASN A 206 -30.79 7.66 12.18
C ASN A 206 -31.43 8.61 11.13
N GLY A 207 -31.29 8.26 9.84
CA GLY A 207 -31.81 9.02 8.70
C GLY A 207 -30.90 10.15 8.21
N LYS A 208 -29.80 10.45 8.91
CA LYS A 208 -28.79 11.44 8.50
C LYS A 208 -27.69 10.79 7.69
N ASP A 209 -27.21 11.51 6.68
CA ASP A 209 -26.02 11.11 5.92
C ASP A 209 -24.75 11.29 6.77
N VAL A 210 -23.96 10.23 6.85
CA VAL A 210 -22.67 10.22 7.55
C VAL A 210 -21.61 9.54 6.70
N LEU A 211 -20.36 9.98 6.87
CA LEU A 211 -19.18 9.30 6.34
C LEU A 211 -18.62 8.34 7.39
N VAL A 212 -18.44 7.09 7.00
CA VAL A 212 -17.90 6.04 7.89
C VAL A 212 -16.38 6.04 7.83
N ILE A 213 -15.76 6.36 8.96
CA ILE A 213 -14.31 6.35 9.12
C ILE A 213 -13.90 5.01 9.70
N THR A 214 -13.16 4.21 8.93
CA THR A 214 -12.86 2.82 9.30
C THR A 214 -11.56 2.69 10.08
N GLY A 215 -11.53 1.77 11.05
CA GLY A 215 -10.32 1.40 11.76
C GLY A 215 -10.62 0.69 13.08
N ILE A 216 -9.58 0.47 13.88
CA ILE A 216 -9.69 -0.15 15.20
C ILE A 216 -8.92 0.68 16.21
N ARG A 217 -9.53 0.89 17.40
CA ARG A 217 -8.92 1.63 18.51
C ARG A 217 -8.47 0.70 19.62
N TYR A 218 -7.26 0.94 20.13
CA TYR A 218 -6.69 0.29 21.30
C TYR A 218 -6.01 1.33 22.20
N GLY A 219 -6.62 1.67 23.34
CA GLY A 219 -6.16 2.80 24.15
C GLY A 219 -6.20 4.08 23.32
N ASN A 220 -5.07 4.78 23.24
CA ASN A 220 -4.89 5.98 22.41
C ASN A 220 -4.44 5.67 20.98
N ILE A 221 -4.23 4.40 20.62
CA ILE A 221 -3.77 4.00 19.29
C ILE A 221 -4.95 3.71 18.37
N ARG A 222 -4.89 4.27 17.15
CA ARG A 222 -5.83 3.98 16.06
C ARG A 222 -5.07 3.28 14.94
N ILE A 223 -5.53 2.09 14.56
CA ILE A 223 -5.00 1.32 13.44
C ILE A 223 -6.00 1.45 12.30
N MET A 224 -5.55 2.05 11.19
CA MET A 224 -6.39 2.39 10.06
C MET A 224 -5.73 1.91 8.77
N ALA A 225 -6.51 1.30 7.88
CA ALA A 225 -6.08 1.12 6.51
C ALA A 225 -6.31 2.44 5.75
N GLN A 226 -5.36 2.84 4.91
CA GLN A 226 -5.51 4.06 4.11
C GLN A 226 -6.80 3.98 3.27
N PRO A 227 -7.64 5.04 3.26
CA PRO A 227 -8.88 5.04 2.50
C PRO A 227 -8.59 4.91 1.00
N LYS A 228 -9.58 4.52 0.20
CA LYS A 228 -9.41 4.41 -1.24
C LYS A 228 -9.49 5.77 -1.91
N ARG A 229 -8.54 6.06 -2.79
CA ARG A 229 -8.41 7.36 -3.44
C ARG A 229 -9.49 7.69 -4.48
N GLY A 230 -10.07 6.74 -5.21
CA GLY A 230 -10.89 7.09 -6.38
C GLY A 230 -11.80 6.02 -6.91
N CYS A 231 -12.21 5.10 -6.04
CA CYS A 231 -13.28 4.15 -6.32
C CYS A 231 -14.40 4.33 -5.30
N TYR A 232 -15.64 4.18 -5.74
CA TYR A 232 -16.82 4.09 -4.87
C TYR A 232 -17.66 2.90 -5.35
N GLY A 233 -17.80 1.84 -4.57
CA GLY A 233 -18.60 0.67 -4.97
C GLY A 233 -17.82 -0.49 -5.61
N ALA A 234 -18.56 -1.55 -5.97
CA ALA A 234 -18.00 -2.87 -6.27
C ALA A 234 -17.55 -3.11 -7.72
N LYS A 235 -18.04 -2.30 -8.67
CA LYS A 235 -17.75 -2.48 -10.11
C LYS A 235 -16.41 -1.84 -10.49
N ARG A 236 -15.66 -2.46 -11.41
CA ARG A 236 -14.46 -1.88 -12.01
C ARG A 236 -14.80 -1.24 -13.37
N THR A 237 -15.69 -0.26 -13.34
CA THR A 237 -15.99 0.58 -14.52
C THR A 237 -15.33 1.94 -14.34
N GLY A 238 -15.08 2.66 -15.43
CA GLY A 238 -14.55 4.02 -15.34
C GLY A 238 -15.44 5.00 -14.60
N GLU A 239 -16.73 4.69 -14.46
CA GLU A 239 -17.68 5.46 -13.66
C GLU A 239 -17.46 5.28 -12.16
N VAL A 240 -17.16 4.05 -11.73
CA VAL A 240 -17.13 3.61 -10.32
C VAL A 240 -15.71 3.68 -9.75
N CYS A 241 -14.71 3.37 -10.57
CA CYS A 241 -13.29 3.58 -10.29
C CYS A 241 -12.72 4.62 -11.26
N ARG A 242 -13.14 5.88 -11.06
CA ARG A 242 -12.74 7.03 -11.91
C ARG A 242 -11.23 7.22 -12.02
N ILE A 243 -10.49 6.84 -10.98
CA ILE A 243 -9.01 6.90 -10.97
C ILE A 243 -8.37 6.09 -12.11
N LEU A 244 -9.07 5.11 -12.68
CA LEU A 244 -8.56 4.31 -13.81
C LEU A 244 -8.42 5.14 -15.10
N HIS A 245 -9.13 6.26 -15.23
CA HIS A 245 -9.11 7.11 -16.42
C HIS A 245 -8.66 8.54 -16.14
N ASP A 246 -8.73 8.99 -14.89
CA ASP A 246 -8.33 10.33 -14.50
C ASP A 246 -7.35 10.30 -13.32
N PRO A 247 -6.03 10.43 -13.58
CA PRO A 247 -5.01 10.51 -12.53
C PRO A 247 -5.04 11.85 -11.77
N ALA A 248 -5.69 12.89 -12.32
CA ALA A 248 -5.83 14.19 -11.68
C ALA A 248 -7.06 14.28 -10.77
N LEU A 249 -7.82 13.19 -10.63
CA LEU A 249 -8.99 13.11 -9.77
C LEU A 249 -8.66 13.46 -8.32
N ALA A 250 -9.43 14.40 -7.75
CA ALA A 250 -9.36 14.74 -6.34
C ALA A 250 -9.66 13.52 -5.45
N PRO A 251 -9.19 13.49 -4.20
CA PRO A 251 -9.67 12.50 -3.24
C PRO A 251 -11.17 12.71 -2.93
N PRO A 252 -11.95 11.63 -2.74
CA PRO A 252 -13.37 11.68 -2.40
C PRO A 252 -13.59 12.17 -0.96
N HIS A 253 -14.82 12.56 -0.65
CA HIS A 253 -15.23 13.01 0.67
C HIS A 253 -14.81 12.07 1.81
N HIS A 254 -14.96 10.75 1.68
CA HIS A 254 -14.55 9.82 2.72
C HIS A 254 -13.04 9.78 2.98
N TRP A 255 -12.21 10.04 1.95
CA TRP A 255 -10.77 10.17 2.13
C TRP A 255 -10.49 11.41 2.98
N LEU A 256 -11.06 12.55 2.59
CA LEU A 256 -10.87 13.82 3.29
C LEU A 256 -11.37 13.75 4.74
N ALA A 257 -12.55 13.17 4.97
CA ALA A 257 -13.10 12.97 6.30
C ALA A 257 -12.22 12.05 7.17
N THR A 258 -11.66 10.99 6.59
CA THR A 258 -10.75 10.07 7.30
C THR A 258 -9.51 10.82 7.79
N TYR A 259 -8.91 11.64 6.93
CA TYR A 259 -7.72 12.40 7.28
C TYR A 259 -8.01 13.57 8.22
N LYS A 260 -9.15 14.24 8.08
CA LYS A 260 -9.64 15.22 9.08
C LYS A 260 -9.78 14.58 10.46
N TYR A 261 -10.39 13.40 10.54
CA TYR A 261 -10.48 12.66 11.80
C TYR A 261 -9.10 12.30 12.36
N ILE A 262 -8.13 11.94 11.50
CA ILE A 262 -6.76 11.68 11.94
C ILE A 262 -6.14 12.94 12.55
N GLN A 263 -6.24 14.09 11.87
CA GLN A 263 -5.73 15.39 12.35
C GLN A 263 -6.33 15.77 13.72
N ASP A 264 -7.65 15.58 13.89
CA ASP A 264 -8.33 15.96 15.13
C ASP A 264 -8.01 15.09 16.35
N HIS A 265 -7.53 13.86 16.10
CA HIS A 265 -7.50 12.82 17.12
C HIS A 265 -6.13 12.17 17.32
N SER A 266 -5.10 12.65 16.63
CA SER A 266 -3.77 12.04 16.65
C SER A 266 -2.69 13.11 16.77
N ASP A 267 -1.77 12.92 17.71
CA ASP A 267 -0.58 13.78 17.85
C ASP A 267 0.50 13.45 16.80
N ALA A 268 0.43 12.24 16.21
CA ALA A 268 1.37 11.77 15.20
C ALA A 268 0.74 10.66 14.34
N VAL A 269 1.20 10.57 13.09
CA VAL A 269 0.81 9.54 12.14
C VAL A 269 2.04 8.77 11.68
N VAL A 270 1.96 7.43 11.67
CA VAL A 270 3.01 6.55 11.17
C VAL A 270 2.44 5.68 10.07
N HIS A 271 2.95 5.85 8.85
CA HIS A 271 2.63 4.99 7.72
C HIS A 271 3.55 3.77 7.70
N PHE A 272 2.97 2.59 7.52
CA PHE A 272 3.70 1.33 7.37
C PHE A 272 3.60 0.85 5.92
N GLY A 273 4.74 0.81 5.23
CA GLY A 273 4.82 0.47 3.81
C GLY A 273 5.89 1.34 3.12
N ALA A 274 6.26 0.98 1.89
CA ALA A 274 7.19 1.79 1.10
C ALA A 274 6.51 3.05 0.55
N ASP A 275 5.29 2.89 0.02
CA ASP A 275 4.49 3.96 -0.59
C ASP A 275 3.00 3.79 -0.20
N GLY A 276 2.23 4.87 -0.32
CA GLY A 276 0.77 4.95 -0.20
C GLY A 276 0.14 5.82 -1.30
N ALA A 277 -1.18 5.93 -1.31
CA ALA A 277 -1.88 6.76 -2.29
C ALA A 277 -1.84 8.27 -1.96
N LEU A 278 -1.44 8.63 -0.73
CA LEU A 278 -1.39 9.99 -0.22
C LEU A 278 -0.36 10.84 -0.99
N GLU A 279 0.87 10.36 -1.13
CA GLU A 279 1.95 11.13 -1.77
C GLU A 279 1.69 11.40 -3.25
N TYR A 280 0.80 10.62 -3.87
CA TYR A 280 0.46 10.78 -5.28
C TYR A 280 -0.77 11.65 -5.51
N LEU A 281 -1.46 12.13 -4.46
CA LEU A 281 -2.66 12.96 -4.61
C LEU A 281 -2.41 14.21 -5.46
N PRO A 282 -3.41 14.73 -6.19
CA PRO A 282 -3.19 15.86 -7.09
C PRO A 282 -2.68 17.08 -6.34
N GLY A 283 -1.67 17.74 -6.91
CA GLY A 283 -1.01 18.87 -6.29
C GLY A 283 0.41 19.05 -6.84
N LYS A 284 1.14 20.00 -6.24
CA LYS A 284 2.57 20.16 -6.52
C LYS A 284 3.32 18.90 -6.05
N GLN A 285 4.39 18.55 -6.75
CA GLN A 285 5.22 17.39 -6.38
C GLN A 285 6.15 17.69 -5.19
N VAL A 286 6.56 18.95 -5.04
CA VAL A 286 7.42 19.46 -3.96
C VAL A 286 6.99 20.89 -3.61
N GLY A 287 7.24 21.33 -2.37
CA GLY A 287 6.82 22.65 -1.91
C GLY A 287 5.30 22.81 -1.98
N LEU A 288 4.60 21.92 -1.27
CA LEU A 288 3.15 21.85 -1.25
C LEU A 288 2.55 23.19 -0.82
N SER A 289 1.38 23.51 -1.37
CA SER A 289 0.55 24.63 -0.91
C SER A 289 -0.67 24.09 -0.17
N ASP A 290 -1.35 24.96 0.56
CA ASP A 290 -2.66 24.73 1.18
C ASP A 290 -3.73 24.14 0.22
N ALA A 291 -3.61 24.39 -1.09
CA ALA A 291 -4.48 23.81 -2.11
C ALA A 291 -4.09 22.38 -2.56
N CYS A 292 -2.94 21.85 -2.15
CA CYS A 292 -2.48 20.52 -2.56
C CYS A 292 -3.16 19.43 -1.72
N PHE A 293 -3.73 18.40 -2.35
CA PHE A 293 -4.43 17.35 -1.61
C PHE A 293 -3.58 16.51 -0.64
N PRO A 294 -2.27 16.26 -0.90
CA PRO A 294 -1.41 15.68 0.13
C PRO A 294 -1.32 16.55 1.39
N GLU A 295 -1.19 17.88 1.22
CA GLU A 295 -1.14 18.86 2.32
C GLU A 295 -2.47 18.91 3.07
N ILE A 296 -3.59 19.04 2.35
CA ILE A 296 -4.94 19.05 2.94
C ILE A 296 -5.20 17.78 3.77
N SER A 297 -4.71 16.64 3.30
CA SER A 297 -4.90 15.35 3.97
C SER A 297 -4.00 15.20 5.20
N MET A 298 -2.72 15.54 5.11
CA MET A 298 -1.84 15.42 6.28
C MET A 298 -2.14 16.48 7.34
N GLY A 299 -2.43 17.71 6.91
CA GLY A 299 -2.57 18.84 7.82
C GLY A 299 -1.27 19.14 8.57
N GLU A 300 -1.42 19.83 9.71
CA GLU A 300 -0.34 20.09 10.67
C GLU A 300 -0.18 18.95 11.68
#